data_AF-A0A2R6QKP2-F1
#
_entry.id   AF-A0A2R6QKP2-F1
#
_cell.length_a   1.000
_cell.length_b   1.000
_cell.length_c   1.000
_cell.angle_alpha   90.00
_cell.angle_beta   90.00
_cell.angle_gamma   90.00
#
_symmetry.space_group_name_H-M   'P 1'
#
loop_
_entity.id
_entity.type
_entity.pdbx_description
1 polymer ?
#
loop_
_entity_poly.entity_id
_entity_poly.type
_entity_poly.pdbx_seq_one_letter_code
_entity_poly.pdbx_strand_id
1 'polypeptide(L)'
;MNQLEKHSIITLLKPKSLTTPCLFFFGLMEGLVVHLLPMEQCKNSDHSEPIVMERHSTKINILGTMIGNALINDDTDLVGIYDYLASHAIISDESLYQIKKYCNVGVNATPPSLDKCRAVGNDVYMDLENIDIYNIYAPLCHNANLTQKPRKGSVLNFDPCSDYYVHAYLNIPEVQKALHANVTKLSYDWEPCSEVIKYWDDSPSTILPLLQELMENGLRVWIFSGDIDGRIPVTSTKYSINKMKLPVKTAWHPWMVNGEVGGY
;
A
#
# COMPACT_ATOMS: atom_id res chain seq x y z
N MET A 1 -22.13 -15.81 22.32
CA MET A 1 -22.35 -14.38 22.57
C MET A 1 -21.11 -13.85 23.26
N ASN A 2 -20.24 -13.18 22.50
CA ASN A 2 -19.28 -12.18 22.96
C ASN A 2 -18.73 -11.56 21.67
N GLN A 3 -19.20 -10.35 21.34
CA GLN A 3 -18.63 -9.54 20.28
C GLN A 3 -17.24 -9.11 20.74
N LEU A 4 -16.20 -9.56 20.03
CA LEU A 4 -14.91 -8.89 20.09
C LEU A 4 -15.08 -7.55 19.35
N GLU A 5 -15.04 -6.46 20.09
CA GLU A 5 -14.91 -5.12 19.53
C GLU A 5 -13.61 -5.06 18.72
N LYS A 6 -13.74 -5.10 17.39
CA LYS A 6 -12.64 -4.88 16.45
C LYS A 6 -12.15 -3.43 16.61
N HIS A 7 -11.03 -3.26 17.30
CA HIS A 7 -10.33 -1.99 17.35
C HIS A 7 -9.37 -1.90 16.15
N SER A 8 -9.80 -1.21 15.10
CA SER A 8 -8.89 -0.77 14.04
C SER A 8 -8.01 0.35 14.61
N ILE A 9 -6.69 0.14 14.60
CA ILE A 9 -5.72 1.18 14.98
C ILE A 9 -5.61 2.14 13.77
N ILE A 10 -6.57 3.04 13.65
CA ILE A 10 -6.38 4.26 12.87
C ILE A 10 -5.49 5.14 13.75
N THR A 11 -4.25 5.38 13.31
CA THR A 11 -3.42 6.43 13.92
C THR A 11 -4.03 7.77 13.54
N LEU A 12 -5.06 8.18 14.29
CA LEU A 12 -5.56 9.54 14.25
C LEU A 12 -4.46 10.43 14.84
N LEU A 13 -3.77 11.18 13.99
CA LEU A 13 -3.06 12.36 14.46
C LEU A 13 -4.11 13.23 15.15
N LYS A 14 -4.05 13.29 16.48
CA LYS A 14 -5.00 14.05 17.29
C LYS A 14 -4.97 15.49 16.77
N PRO A 15 -6.04 15.97 16.11
CA PRO A 15 -5.96 17.27 15.45
C PRO A 15 -5.82 18.34 16.54
N LYS A 16 -4.95 19.34 16.29
CA LYS A 16 -4.75 20.47 17.23
C LYS A 16 -6.06 21.25 17.49
N SER A 17 -7.02 21.14 16.57
CA SER A 17 -8.40 21.63 16.69
C SER A 17 -9.34 20.73 15.88
N LEU A 18 -10.55 20.48 16.37
CA LEU A 18 -11.64 19.74 15.70
C LEU A 18 -12.07 20.36 14.35
N THR A 19 -11.66 21.60 14.07
CA THR A 19 -11.94 22.30 12.81
C THR A 19 -10.81 22.17 11.77
N THR A 20 -9.72 21.49 12.11
CA THR A 20 -8.57 21.36 11.20
C THR A 20 -8.90 20.35 10.11
N PRO A 21 -8.75 20.70 8.82
CA PRO A 21 -8.94 19.74 7.75
C PRO A 21 -7.91 18.61 7.83
N CYS A 22 -8.38 17.37 7.71
CA CYS A 22 -7.55 16.17 7.73
C CYS A 22 -7.44 15.55 6.33
N LEU A 23 -6.24 15.05 6.05
CA LEU A 23 -5.92 14.23 4.88
C LEU A 23 -5.36 12.91 5.39
N PHE A 24 -5.89 11.80 4.90
CA PHE A 24 -5.38 10.47 5.22
C PHE A 24 -4.40 10.00 4.15
N PHE A 25 -3.34 9.31 4.58
CA PHE A 25 -2.33 8.71 3.72
C PHE A 25 -2.26 7.22 4.00
N PHE A 26 -2.26 6.41 2.94
CA PHE A 26 -2.22 4.95 3.00
C PHE A 26 -1.18 4.40 2.01
N GLY A 27 -0.47 3.33 2.39
CA GLY A 27 0.55 2.68 1.55
C GLY A 27 0.38 1.16 1.42
N LEU A 28 0.96 0.55 0.36
CA LEU A 28 1.11 -0.89 0.04
C LEU A 28 -0.04 -1.86 0.38
N MET A 29 -0.35 -2.10 1.66
CA MET A 29 -1.44 -2.98 2.10
C MET A 29 -2.65 -2.22 2.68
N GLU A 30 -2.58 -0.90 2.77
CA GLU A 30 -3.59 -0.07 3.43
C GLU A 30 -4.68 0.48 2.51
N GLY A 31 -4.70 0.10 1.22
CA GLY A 31 -5.90 0.30 0.39
C GLY A 31 -7.14 -0.31 1.06
N LEU A 32 -6.96 -1.46 1.73
CA LEU A 32 -7.95 -2.10 2.60
C LEU A 32 -8.39 -1.25 3.79
N VAL A 33 -7.49 -0.47 4.40
CA VAL A 33 -7.78 0.31 5.62
C VAL A 33 -8.76 1.43 5.32
N VAL A 34 -8.88 1.87 4.07
CA VAL A 34 -9.94 2.78 3.60
C VAL A 34 -11.33 2.21 3.93
N HIS A 35 -11.50 0.88 3.91
CA HIS A 35 -12.76 0.20 4.26
C HIS A 35 -13.13 0.32 5.75
N LEU A 36 -12.14 0.53 6.64
CA LEU A 36 -12.32 0.60 8.09
C LEU A 36 -12.71 2.00 8.59
N LEU A 37 -12.78 3.01 7.72
CA LEU A 37 -13.57 4.20 8.00
C LEU A 37 -15.02 3.86 7.67
N PRO A 38 -15.88 3.51 8.64
CA PRO A 38 -17.28 3.28 8.33
C PRO A 38 -17.85 4.56 7.72
N MET A 39 -18.21 4.51 6.44
CA MET A 39 -18.94 5.57 5.73
C MET A 39 -20.22 5.98 6.48
N GLU A 40 -20.75 5.12 7.37
CA GLU A 40 -21.82 5.47 8.31
C GLU A 40 -21.50 6.70 9.17
N GLN A 41 -20.22 6.98 9.45
CA GLN A 41 -19.79 8.17 10.19
C GLN A 41 -19.58 9.40 9.29
N CYS A 42 -19.48 9.23 7.97
CA CYS A 42 -19.16 10.27 6.97
C CYS A 42 -20.38 10.78 6.18
N LYS A 43 -21.62 10.45 6.54
CA LYS A 43 -22.78 10.82 5.71
C LYS A 43 -23.13 12.30 5.87
N ASN A 44 -23.09 13.06 4.77
CA ASN A 44 -23.72 14.36 4.64
C ASN A 44 -24.63 14.35 3.40
N SER A 45 -25.89 14.76 3.54
CA SER A 45 -26.91 14.72 2.47
C SER A 45 -26.88 15.93 1.52
N ASP A 46 -26.00 16.90 1.79
CA ASP A 46 -25.81 18.11 0.99
C ASP A 46 -24.36 18.18 0.49
N HIS A 47 -24.18 18.07 -0.83
CA HIS A 47 -22.87 18.11 -1.49
C HIS A 47 -22.16 19.47 -1.41
N SER A 48 -22.80 20.49 -0.83
CA SER A 48 -22.20 21.82 -0.60
C SER A 48 -21.49 21.96 0.75
N GLU A 49 -21.68 21.00 1.68
CA GLU A 49 -21.05 21.01 2.99
C GLU A 49 -19.87 20.01 3.09
N PRO A 50 -18.83 20.30 3.90
CA PRO A 50 -17.71 19.37 4.11
C PRO A 50 -18.17 18.03 4.68
N ILE A 51 -17.51 16.94 4.27
CA ILE A 51 -17.72 15.63 4.91
C ILE A 51 -17.10 15.65 6.31
N VAL A 52 -17.95 15.36 7.30
CA VAL A 52 -17.56 15.33 8.71
C VAL A 52 -17.71 13.92 9.24
N MET A 53 -16.64 13.36 9.83
CA MET A 53 -16.78 12.19 10.69
C MET A 53 -17.22 12.59 12.09
N GLU A 54 -18.32 11.99 12.55
CA GLU A 54 -18.86 12.22 13.89
C GLU A 54 -18.71 10.99 14.80
N ARG A 55 -17.96 11.14 15.89
CA ARG A 55 -17.90 10.13 16.97
C ARG A 55 -17.95 10.80 18.33
N HIS A 56 -18.96 10.48 19.14
CA HIS A 56 -19.13 10.98 20.52
C HIS A 56 -18.79 12.48 20.66
N SER A 57 -19.46 13.36 19.89
CA SER A 57 -19.29 14.84 19.84
C SER A 57 -18.01 15.40 19.20
N THR A 58 -17.12 14.53 18.70
CA THR A 58 -15.94 14.94 17.91
C THR A 58 -16.32 15.00 16.43
N LYS A 59 -16.15 16.17 15.81
CA LYS A 59 -16.28 16.38 14.35
C LYS A 59 -14.89 16.43 13.72
N ILE A 60 -14.66 15.68 12.65
CA ILE A 60 -13.41 15.72 11.86
C ILE A 60 -13.76 16.02 10.41
N ASN A 61 -13.25 17.14 9.89
CA ASN A 61 -13.44 17.53 8.48
C ASN A 61 -12.45 16.79 7.58
N ILE A 62 -12.95 15.90 6.71
CA ILE A 62 -12.12 15.13 5.76
C ILE A 62 -12.11 15.84 4.41
N LEU A 63 -10.91 16.12 3.90
CA LEU A 63 -10.74 16.73 2.57
C LEU A 63 -10.48 15.72 1.45
N GLY A 64 -10.04 14.52 1.81
CA GLY A 64 -9.64 13.51 0.86
C GLY A 64 -8.73 12.43 1.44
N THR A 65 -8.21 11.61 0.55
CA THR A 65 -7.27 10.52 0.82
C THR A 65 -6.16 10.50 -0.23
N MET A 66 -4.95 10.13 0.21
CA MET A 66 -3.79 9.88 -0.62
C MET A 66 -3.37 8.42 -0.50
N ILE A 67 -3.16 7.75 -1.63
CA ILE A 67 -2.94 6.32 -1.73
C ILE A 67 -1.67 6.07 -2.54
N GLY A 68 -0.61 5.57 -1.89
CA GLY A 68 0.70 5.33 -2.49
C GLY A 68 0.98 3.84 -2.71
N ASN A 69 1.28 3.42 -3.94
CA ASN A 69 1.66 2.03 -4.27
C ASN A 69 0.73 0.99 -3.63
N ALA A 70 -0.59 1.22 -3.59
CA ALA A 70 -1.50 0.37 -2.82
C ALA A 70 -2.16 -0.72 -3.66
N LEU A 71 -2.39 -1.88 -3.03
CA LEU A 71 -3.33 -2.89 -3.52
C LEU A 71 -4.75 -2.28 -3.52
N ILE A 72 -5.35 -2.16 -4.71
CA ILE A 72 -6.63 -1.47 -4.94
C ILE A 72 -7.66 -2.45 -5.52
N ASN A 73 -7.23 -3.33 -6.41
CA ASN A 73 -8.10 -4.26 -7.13
C ASN A 73 -7.29 -5.46 -7.59
N ASP A 74 -7.38 -6.56 -6.85
CA ASP A 74 -6.58 -7.78 -7.03
C ASP A 74 -6.52 -8.24 -8.49
N ASP A 75 -7.67 -8.21 -9.18
CA ASP A 75 -7.80 -8.61 -10.58
C ASP A 75 -6.86 -7.82 -11.51
N THR A 76 -6.78 -6.50 -11.34
CA THR A 76 -5.91 -5.65 -12.19
C THR A 76 -4.51 -5.54 -11.63
N ASP A 77 -4.35 -5.64 -10.31
CA ASP A 77 -3.06 -5.52 -9.66
C ASP A 77 -2.17 -6.70 -10.00
N LEU A 78 -2.72 -7.92 -10.01
CA LEU A 78 -1.98 -9.12 -10.39
C LEU A 78 -1.57 -9.10 -11.88
N VAL A 79 -2.43 -8.62 -12.78
CA VAL A 79 -2.07 -8.43 -14.20
C VAL A 79 -0.96 -7.38 -14.34
N GLY A 80 -1.10 -6.27 -13.62
CA GLY A 80 -0.14 -5.17 -13.62
C GLY A 80 1.25 -5.59 -13.17
N ILE A 81 1.35 -6.43 -12.12
CA ILE A 81 2.62 -6.97 -11.63
C ILE A 81 3.38 -7.69 -12.75
N TYR A 82 2.76 -8.68 -13.41
CA TYR A 82 3.46 -9.46 -14.42
C TYR A 82 3.79 -8.67 -15.69
N ASP A 83 2.89 -7.80 -16.14
CA ASP A 83 3.18 -6.90 -17.26
C ASP A 83 4.35 -5.96 -16.94
N TYR A 84 4.42 -5.45 -15.70
CA TYR A 84 5.51 -4.59 -15.27
C TYR A 84 6.84 -5.35 -15.23
N LEU A 85 6.89 -6.51 -14.56
CA LEU A 85 8.09 -7.33 -14.48
C LEU A 85 8.63 -7.68 -15.88
N ALA A 86 7.75 -8.06 -16.81
CA ALA A 86 8.16 -8.36 -18.18
C ALA A 86 8.68 -7.12 -18.92
N SER A 87 8.00 -5.97 -18.76
CA SER A 87 8.44 -4.70 -19.38
C SER A 87 9.80 -4.19 -18.87
N HIS A 88 10.24 -4.66 -17.70
CA HIS A 88 11.54 -4.36 -17.10
C HIS A 88 12.57 -5.49 -17.33
N ALA A 89 12.24 -6.46 -18.19
CA ALA A 89 13.08 -7.63 -18.49
C ALA A 89 13.47 -8.45 -17.23
N ILE A 90 12.61 -8.46 -16.20
CA ILE A 90 12.81 -9.24 -14.99
C ILE A 90 12.34 -10.68 -15.18
N ILE A 91 11.23 -10.87 -15.91
CA ILE A 91 10.73 -12.19 -16.31
C ILE A 91 10.77 -12.33 -17.82
N SER A 92 10.84 -13.58 -18.30
CA SER A 92 10.81 -13.84 -19.74
C SER A 92 9.43 -13.62 -20.37
N ASP A 93 9.39 -13.27 -21.66
CA ASP A 93 8.15 -13.19 -22.44
C ASP A 93 7.38 -14.52 -22.44
N GLU A 94 8.09 -15.65 -22.39
CA GLU A 94 7.49 -16.98 -22.28
C GLU A 94 6.81 -17.15 -20.91
N SER A 95 7.45 -16.73 -19.82
CA SER A 95 6.84 -16.74 -18.48
C SER A 95 5.56 -15.89 -18.46
N LEU A 96 5.59 -14.69 -19.04
CA LEU A 96 4.40 -13.83 -19.15
C LEU A 96 3.29 -14.51 -19.98
N TYR A 97 3.62 -15.12 -21.11
CA TYR A 97 2.67 -15.86 -21.94
C TYR A 97 2.03 -17.02 -21.18
N GLN A 98 2.84 -17.82 -20.49
CA GLN A 98 2.41 -18.97 -19.71
C GLN A 98 1.50 -18.53 -18.54
N ILE A 99 1.84 -17.44 -17.85
CA ILE A 99 0.98 -16.84 -16.82
C ILE A 99 -0.37 -16.46 -17.41
N LYS A 100 -0.40 -15.66 -18.48
CA LYS A 100 -1.66 -15.22 -19.11
C LYS A 100 -2.52 -16.38 -19.62
N LYS A 101 -1.89 -17.50 -19.96
CA LYS A 101 -2.55 -18.70 -20.50
C LYS A 101 -3.06 -19.66 -19.42
N TYR A 102 -2.30 -19.85 -18.35
CA TYR A 102 -2.54 -20.92 -17.37
C TYR A 102 -2.91 -20.42 -15.98
N CYS A 103 -2.59 -19.18 -15.65
CA CYS A 103 -3.03 -18.51 -14.44
C CYS A 103 -4.20 -17.60 -14.79
N ASN A 104 -5.41 -17.96 -14.37
CA ASN A 104 -6.50 -17.00 -14.43
C ASN A 104 -6.23 -15.90 -13.40
N VAL A 105 -6.37 -14.65 -13.85
CA VAL A 105 -6.05 -13.46 -13.08
C VAL A 105 -7.36 -12.87 -12.54
N GLY A 106 -7.84 -13.41 -11.43
CA GLY A 106 -8.95 -12.84 -10.68
C GLY A 106 -9.41 -13.68 -9.49
N VAL A 107 -10.00 -13.03 -8.48
CA VAL A 107 -10.20 -13.61 -7.13
C VAL A 107 -11.12 -14.85 -7.09
N ASN A 108 -12.02 -14.99 -8.06
CA ASN A 108 -12.92 -16.14 -8.20
C ASN A 108 -12.62 -17.01 -9.43
N ALA A 109 -11.44 -16.84 -10.03
CA ALA A 109 -11.13 -17.46 -11.29
C ALA A 109 -10.31 -18.75 -11.08
N THR A 110 -10.90 -19.90 -11.44
CA THR A 110 -10.17 -21.17 -11.41
C THR A 110 -9.13 -21.19 -12.52
N PRO A 111 -7.82 -21.39 -12.23
CA PRO A 111 -6.80 -21.40 -13.28
C PRO A 111 -7.10 -22.52 -14.29
N PRO A 112 -6.94 -22.27 -15.61
CA PRO A 112 -7.14 -23.28 -16.64
C PRO A 112 -6.29 -24.53 -16.44
N SER A 113 -5.10 -24.38 -15.83
CA SER A 113 -4.27 -25.48 -15.39
C SER A 113 -3.49 -25.08 -14.14
N LEU A 114 -3.90 -25.60 -12.99
CA LEU A 114 -3.29 -25.26 -11.71
C LEU A 114 -1.81 -25.69 -11.63
N ASP A 115 -1.46 -26.86 -12.14
CA ASP A 115 -0.08 -27.36 -12.09
C ASP A 115 0.86 -26.53 -12.99
N LYS A 116 0.40 -26.14 -14.18
CA LYS A 116 1.17 -25.24 -15.06
C LYS A 116 1.30 -23.84 -14.48
N CYS A 117 0.24 -23.32 -13.88
CA CYS A 117 0.28 -22.04 -13.19
C CYS A 117 1.27 -22.05 -12.02
N ARG A 118 1.28 -23.12 -11.20
CA ARG A 118 2.29 -23.28 -10.15
C ARG A 118 3.71 -23.38 -10.70
N ALA A 119 3.90 -24.12 -11.80
CA ALA A 119 5.22 -24.27 -12.41
C ALA A 119 5.79 -22.91 -12.85
N VAL A 120 5.05 -22.13 -13.64
CA VAL A 120 5.51 -20.80 -14.06
C VAL A 120 5.63 -19.82 -12.89
N GLY A 121 4.75 -19.94 -11.88
CA GLY A 121 4.86 -19.14 -10.66
C GLY A 121 6.15 -19.41 -9.88
N ASN A 122 6.61 -20.67 -9.84
CA ASN A 122 7.90 -21.01 -9.25
C ASN A 122 9.06 -20.44 -10.08
N ASP A 123 8.98 -20.51 -11.41
CA ASP A 123 10.03 -19.94 -12.28
C ASP A 123 10.16 -18.43 -12.04
N VAL A 124 9.04 -17.70 -12.00
CA VAL A 124 9.04 -16.26 -11.67
C VAL A 124 9.53 -15.99 -10.24
N TYR A 125 9.18 -16.85 -9.27
CA TYR A 125 9.72 -16.71 -7.92
C TYR A 125 11.25 -16.80 -7.89
N MET A 126 11.83 -17.74 -8.65
CA MET A 126 13.28 -17.88 -8.78
C MET A 126 13.91 -16.67 -9.48
N ASP A 127 13.26 -16.12 -10.52
CA ASP A 127 13.70 -14.90 -11.20
C ASP A 127 13.76 -13.68 -10.23
N LEU A 128 12.89 -13.67 -9.21
CA LEU A 128 12.79 -12.59 -8.23
C LEU A 128 13.65 -12.78 -6.98
N GLU A 129 14.25 -13.95 -6.75
CA GLU A 129 14.93 -14.31 -5.49
C GLU A 129 16.04 -13.31 -5.10
N ASN A 130 16.71 -12.74 -6.10
CA ASN A 130 17.83 -11.80 -5.91
C ASN A 130 17.49 -10.37 -6.34
N ILE A 131 16.22 -9.98 -6.27
CA ILE A 131 15.74 -8.64 -6.60
C ILE A 131 15.00 -8.07 -5.38
N ASP A 132 15.31 -6.84 -5.01
CA ASP A 132 14.46 -6.10 -4.08
C ASP A 132 13.16 -5.72 -4.83
N ILE A 133 12.08 -6.44 -4.53
CA ILE A 133 10.82 -6.23 -5.23
C ILE A 133 10.20 -4.86 -4.95
N TYR A 134 10.56 -4.19 -3.85
CA TYR A 134 10.05 -2.85 -3.52
C TYR A 134 10.83 -1.74 -4.24
N ASN A 135 12.01 -2.07 -4.77
CA ASN A 135 12.81 -1.21 -5.64
C ASN A 135 13.68 -2.08 -6.56
N ILE A 136 13.19 -2.34 -7.77
CA ILE A 136 13.82 -3.31 -8.70
C ILE A 136 15.25 -2.94 -9.15
N TYR A 137 15.69 -1.71 -8.86
CA TYR A 137 17.03 -1.21 -9.17
C TYR A 137 17.90 -1.01 -7.93
N ALA A 138 17.37 -1.26 -6.73
CA ALA A 138 18.15 -1.18 -5.51
C ALA A 138 19.10 -2.39 -5.37
N PRO A 139 20.28 -2.19 -4.78
CA PRO A 139 21.11 -3.31 -4.35
C PRO A 139 20.44 -4.06 -3.20
N LEU A 140 20.76 -5.35 -3.04
CA LEU A 140 20.34 -6.11 -1.86
C LEU A 140 21.20 -5.75 -0.64
N CYS A 141 20.65 -5.96 0.56
CA CYS A 141 21.44 -5.91 1.78
C CYS A 141 22.31 -7.17 1.93
N HIS A 142 23.62 -7.02 1.83
CA HIS A 142 24.56 -8.12 2.05
C HIS A 142 25.19 -8.12 3.45
N ASN A 143 24.96 -7.09 4.26
CA ASN A 143 25.54 -6.97 5.59
C ASN A 143 24.58 -6.28 6.57
N ALA A 144 23.88 -7.08 7.36
CA ALA A 144 22.96 -6.64 8.40
C ALA A 144 23.64 -6.11 9.67
N ASN A 145 24.98 -6.11 9.75
CA ASN A 145 25.67 -5.66 10.95
C ASN A 145 25.42 -4.18 11.22
N LEU A 146 25.13 -3.88 12.50
CA LEU A 146 24.92 -2.53 12.96
C LEU A 146 26.22 -1.71 12.86
N THR A 147 26.10 -0.49 12.37
CA THR A 147 27.22 0.45 12.32
C THR A 147 27.36 1.20 13.65
N GLN A 148 28.59 1.45 14.09
CA GLN A 148 28.86 2.20 15.33
C GLN A 148 28.29 3.63 15.30
N LYS A 149 28.13 4.20 14.11
CA LYS A 149 27.48 5.50 13.88
C LYS A 149 26.24 5.30 13.02
N PRO A 150 25.13 6.01 13.29
CA PRO A 150 23.97 6.01 12.40
C PRO A 150 24.38 6.46 11.00
N ARG A 151 23.98 5.71 9.99
CA ARG A 151 24.09 6.15 8.61
C ARG A 151 23.08 7.28 8.39
N LYS A 152 23.49 8.35 7.71
CA LYS A 152 22.56 9.42 7.35
C LYS A 152 21.65 8.91 6.25
N GLY A 153 20.34 8.96 6.49
CA GLY A 153 19.35 8.68 5.45
C GLY A 153 19.57 9.62 4.26
N SER A 154 19.45 9.08 3.06
CA SER A 154 19.56 9.82 1.81
C SER A 154 18.45 9.38 0.88
N VAL A 155 17.76 10.35 0.30
CA VAL A 155 16.78 10.09 -0.78
C VAL A 155 17.50 9.65 -2.07
N LEU A 156 18.76 10.09 -2.25
CA LEU A 156 19.55 9.80 -3.44
C LEU A 156 20.34 8.49 -3.33
N ASN A 157 20.71 8.11 -2.12
CA ASN A 157 21.52 6.91 -1.84
C ASN A 157 20.74 6.02 -0.89
N PHE A 158 19.89 5.18 -1.47
CA PHE A 158 19.14 4.18 -0.72
C PHE A 158 20.10 3.20 -0.04
N ASP A 159 19.84 2.90 1.22
CA ASP A 159 20.57 1.90 1.99
C ASP A 159 19.67 0.68 2.18
N PRO A 160 19.92 -0.44 1.48
CA PRO A 160 19.03 -1.60 1.54
C PRO A 160 19.05 -2.31 2.90
N CYS A 161 19.99 -1.96 3.78
CA CYS A 161 20.07 -2.52 5.12
C CYS A 161 19.33 -1.69 6.17
N SER A 162 18.58 -0.65 5.78
CA SER A 162 17.91 0.29 6.70
C SER A 162 17.01 -0.40 7.71
N ASP A 163 16.31 -1.46 7.30
CA ASP A 163 15.33 -2.15 8.14
C ASP A 163 15.97 -2.83 9.36
N TYR A 164 17.20 -3.35 9.21
CA TYR A 164 17.96 -3.90 10.33
C TYR A 164 18.31 -2.84 11.37
N TYR A 165 18.58 -1.60 10.93
CA TYR A 165 18.87 -0.49 11.84
C TYR A 165 17.61 -0.05 12.58
N VAL A 166 16.46 -0.03 11.90
CA VAL A 166 15.16 0.30 12.49
C VAL A 166 14.76 -0.75 13.54
N HIS A 167 14.85 -2.04 13.19
CA HIS A 167 14.58 -3.15 14.11
C HIS A 167 15.45 -3.05 15.37
N ALA A 168 16.76 -2.88 15.21
CA ALA A 168 17.67 -2.75 16.34
C ALA A 168 17.33 -1.53 17.21
N TYR A 169 17.04 -0.37 16.60
CA TYR A 169 16.70 0.86 17.32
C TYR A 169 15.39 0.73 18.12
N LEU A 170 14.33 0.17 17.52
CA LEU A 170 13.02 0.01 18.17
C LEU A 170 13.01 -1.07 19.26
N ASN A 171 14.03 -1.93 19.29
CA ASN A 171 14.24 -2.92 20.36
C ASN A 171 15.18 -2.46 21.48
N ILE A 172 15.68 -1.22 21.46
CA ILE A 172 16.42 -0.64 22.59
C ILE A 172 15.44 -0.37 23.75
N PRO A 173 15.71 -0.84 24.99
CA PRO A 173 14.80 -0.64 26.13
C PRO A 173 14.49 0.83 26.43
N GLU A 174 15.49 1.71 26.31
CA GLU A 174 15.33 3.15 26.49
C GLU A 174 14.41 3.77 25.42
N VAL A 175 14.49 3.28 24.18
CA VAL A 175 13.62 3.71 23.07
C VAL A 175 12.18 3.24 23.32
N GLN A 176 11.98 1.96 23.66
CA GLN A 176 10.66 1.44 24.00
C GLN A 176 10.04 2.20 25.17
N LYS A 177 10.81 2.45 26.23
CA LYS A 177 10.38 3.26 27.38
C LYS A 177 10.00 4.68 26.97
N ALA A 178 10.79 5.33 26.12
CA ALA A 178 10.52 6.68 25.63
C ALA A 178 9.26 6.75 24.75
N LEU A 179 8.98 5.70 23.98
CA LEU A 179 7.77 5.56 23.18
C LEU A 179 6.55 5.09 23.99
N HIS A 180 6.73 4.84 25.29
CA HIS A 180 5.72 4.18 26.14
C HIS A 180 5.24 2.84 25.56
N ALA A 181 6.11 2.16 24.81
CA ALA A 181 5.91 0.83 24.29
C ALA A 181 6.44 -0.21 25.29
N ASN A 182 6.03 -1.47 25.12
CA ASN A 182 6.49 -2.60 25.92
C ASN A 182 6.34 -2.41 27.45
N VAL A 183 5.30 -1.69 27.90
CA VAL A 183 5.08 -1.39 29.32
C VAL A 183 4.80 -2.63 30.18
N THR A 184 4.41 -3.73 29.54
CA THR A 184 4.12 -5.03 30.17
C THR A 184 5.27 -6.03 30.11
N LYS A 185 6.44 -5.67 29.54
CA LYS A 185 7.60 -6.56 29.34
C LYS A 185 7.26 -7.81 28.53
N LEU A 186 6.85 -7.59 27.28
CA LEU A 186 6.69 -8.61 26.25
C LEU A 186 7.95 -9.50 26.16
N SER A 187 7.72 -10.78 25.90
CA SER A 187 8.76 -11.81 25.86
C SER A 187 9.43 -11.94 24.48
N TYR A 188 9.09 -11.06 23.55
CA TYR A 188 9.54 -11.08 22.17
C TYR A 188 9.88 -9.65 21.73
N ASP A 189 10.72 -9.56 20.71
CA ASP A 189 11.14 -8.30 20.12
C ASP A 189 10.00 -7.68 19.29
N TRP A 190 10.01 -6.37 19.16
CA TRP A 190 9.24 -5.69 18.14
C TRP A 190 9.72 -6.14 16.76
N GLU A 191 8.77 -6.43 15.87
CA GLU A 191 9.02 -6.80 14.48
C GLU A 191 8.24 -5.87 13.55
N PRO A 192 8.76 -5.55 12.35
CA PRO A 192 8.08 -4.68 11.39
C PRO A 192 6.78 -5.29 10.85
N CYS A 193 6.74 -6.63 10.73
CA CYS A 193 5.57 -7.40 10.33
C CYS A 193 5.32 -8.52 11.34
N SER A 194 4.06 -8.77 11.66
CA SER A 194 3.69 -9.83 12.60
C SER A 194 3.53 -11.18 11.88
N GLU A 195 4.20 -12.21 12.38
CA GLU A 195 4.00 -13.59 11.92
C GLU A 195 2.69 -14.24 12.42
N VAL A 196 1.97 -13.60 13.34
CA VAL A 196 0.70 -14.11 13.90
C VAL A 196 -0.47 -13.77 12.99
N ILE A 197 -0.56 -12.50 12.56
CA ILE A 197 -1.58 -11.99 11.66
C ILE A 197 -1.14 -12.24 10.21
N LYS A 198 -1.54 -13.40 9.67
CA LYS A 198 -1.22 -13.80 8.28
C LYS A 198 -2.32 -13.47 7.28
N TYR A 199 -3.57 -13.36 7.75
CA TYR A 199 -4.75 -13.14 6.92
C TYR A 199 -5.68 -12.14 7.61
N TRP A 200 -6.27 -11.26 6.79
CA TRP A 200 -7.27 -10.29 7.22
C TRP A 200 -8.62 -10.74 6.67
N ASP A 201 -9.55 -11.12 7.56
CA ASP A 201 -10.90 -11.55 7.18
C ASP A 201 -11.72 -10.40 6.54
N ASP A 202 -11.31 -9.16 6.76
CA ASP A 202 -11.90 -7.93 6.24
C ASP A 202 -11.10 -7.31 5.07
N SER A 203 -10.44 -8.16 4.28
CA SER A 203 -9.75 -7.81 3.05
C SER A 203 -10.63 -8.00 1.81
N PRO A 204 -11.41 -6.99 1.36
CA PRO A 204 -12.08 -7.09 0.07
C PRO A 204 -11.07 -7.18 -1.07
N SER A 205 -11.39 -7.94 -2.11
CA SER A 205 -10.58 -8.05 -3.32
C SER A 205 -10.50 -6.76 -4.15
N THR A 206 -11.35 -5.78 -3.84
CA THR A 206 -11.43 -4.52 -4.55
C THR A 206 -11.97 -3.42 -3.65
N ILE A 207 -11.37 -2.24 -3.73
CA ILE A 207 -11.88 -1.02 -3.10
C ILE A 207 -12.41 -0.01 -4.13
N LEU A 208 -12.47 -0.37 -5.43
CA LEU A 208 -12.92 0.54 -6.48
C LEU A 208 -14.32 1.14 -6.19
N PRO A 209 -15.33 0.38 -5.72
CA PRO A 209 -16.63 0.96 -5.39
C PRO A 209 -16.55 2.00 -4.27
N LEU A 210 -15.69 1.76 -3.28
CA LEU A 210 -15.45 2.70 -2.19
C LEU A 210 -14.78 3.98 -2.70
N LEU A 211 -13.77 3.87 -3.56
CA LEU A 211 -13.13 5.05 -4.16
C LEU A 211 -14.13 5.89 -4.95
N GLN A 212 -15.02 5.25 -5.72
CA GLN A 212 -16.10 5.94 -6.44
C GLN A 212 -17.06 6.64 -5.49
N GLU A 213 -17.52 5.97 -4.44
CA GLU A 213 -18.39 6.54 -3.41
C GLU A 213 -17.74 7.77 -2.74
N LEU A 214 -16.46 7.70 -2.38
CA LEU A 214 -15.73 8.83 -1.80
C LEU A 214 -15.73 10.05 -2.75
N MET A 215 -15.46 9.83 -4.03
CA MET A 215 -15.46 10.89 -5.04
C MET A 215 -16.86 11.47 -5.29
N GLU A 216 -17.90 10.64 -5.31
CA GLU A 216 -19.31 11.07 -5.45
C GLU A 216 -19.77 11.94 -4.28
N ASN A 217 -19.21 11.71 -3.09
CA ASN A 217 -19.46 12.53 -1.91
C ASN A 217 -18.54 13.77 -1.82
N GLY A 218 -17.72 14.04 -2.84
CA GLY A 218 -16.90 15.25 -2.91
C GLY A 218 -15.52 15.15 -2.25
N LEU A 219 -15.08 13.95 -1.84
CA LEU A 219 -13.72 13.73 -1.37
C LEU A 219 -12.74 13.63 -2.53
N ARG A 220 -11.56 14.23 -2.33
CA ARG A 220 -10.46 14.09 -3.29
C ARG A 220 -9.70 12.80 -3.02
N VAL A 221 -9.56 11.98 -4.05
CA VAL A 221 -8.73 10.77 -4.03
C VAL A 221 -7.49 11.05 -4.88
N TRP A 222 -6.31 10.98 -4.29
CA TRP A 222 -5.05 11.06 -5.02
C TRP A 222 -4.31 9.73 -4.92
N ILE A 223 -4.16 9.06 -6.05
CA ILE A 223 -3.42 7.80 -6.16
C ILE A 223 -2.08 8.10 -6.83
N PHE A 224 -0.99 7.62 -6.26
CA PHE A 224 0.36 7.77 -6.80
C PHE A 224 1.14 6.46 -6.63
N SER A 225 2.13 6.24 -7.49
CA SER A 225 2.98 5.05 -7.43
C SER A 225 4.41 5.44 -7.76
N GLY A 226 5.37 4.95 -6.99
CA GLY A 226 6.77 4.89 -7.40
C GLY A 226 6.90 3.95 -8.61
N ASP A 227 7.57 4.40 -9.66
CA ASP A 227 7.70 3.69 -10.94
C ASP A 227 8.77 2.60 -10.95
N ILE A 228 9.50 2.44 -9.84
CA ILE A 228 10.51 1.39 -9.61
C ILE A 228 10.04 0.31 -8.63
N ASP A 229 8.82 0.43 -8.07
CA ASP A 229 8.23 -0.58 -7.20
C ASP A 229 7.71 -1.75 -8.05
N GLY A 230 8.29 -2.93 -7.87
CA GLY A 230 7.81 -4.16 -8.51
C GLY A 230 6.75 -4.90 -7.71
N ARG A 231 6.51 -4.54 -6.44
CA ARG A 231 5.53 -5.21 -5.57
C ARG A 231 4.12 -4.76 -5.90
N ILE A 232 3.89 -3.45 -6.01
CA ILE A 232 2.65 -2.86 -6.49
C ILE A 232 2.98 -1.77 -7.53
N PRO A 233 3.28 -2.19 -8.78
CA PRO A 233 3.79 -1.29 -9.79
C PRO A 233 2.74 -0.30 -10.30
N VAL A 234 3.24 0.76 -10.95
CA VAL A 234 2.42 1.79 -11.60
C VAL A 234 1.43 1.23 -12.63
N THR A 235 1.73 0.09 -13.26
CA THR A 235 0.84 -0.62 -14.19
C THR A 235 -0.42 -1.11 -13.48
N SER A 236 -0.29 -1.69 -12.29
CA SER A 236 -1.40 -2.15 -11.43
C SER A 236 -2.35 -0.99 -11.14
N THR A 237 -1.79 0.13 -10.66
CA THR A 237 -2.54 1.36 -10.41
C THR A 237 -3.24 1.90 -11.66
N LYS A 238 -2.54 1.96 -12.81
CA LYS A 238 -3.12 2.43 -14.08
C LYS A 238 -4.29 1.56 -14.53
N TYR A 239 -4.17 0.24 -14.41
CA TYR A 239 -5.25 -0.68 -14.76
C TYR A 239 -6.45 -0.54 -13.83
N SER A 240 -6.21 -0.42 -12.51
CA SER A 240 -7.25 -0.16 -11.50
C SER A 240 -8.00 1.15 -11.78
N ILE A 241 -7.29 2.26 -12.07
CA ILE A 241 -7.90 3.54 -12.45
C ILE A 241 -8.72 3.42 -13.74
N ASN A 242 -8.19 2.75 -14.76
CA ASN A 242 -8.89 2.54 -16.03
C ASN A 242 -10.17 1.68 -15.88
N LYS A 243 -10.23 0.80 -14.86
CA LYS A 243 -11.40 -0.01 -14.57
C LYS A 243 -12.60 0.82 -14.08
N MET A 244 -12.35 1.92 -13.37
CA MET A 244 -13.40 2.81 -12.85
C MET A 244 -14.10 3.65 -13.94
N LYS A 245 -13.52 3.77 -15.14
CA LYS A 245 -14.09 4.51 -16.29
C LYS A 245 -14.51 5.95 -15.96
N LEU A 246 -13.71 6.62 -15.12
CA LEU A 246 -13.96 8.00 -14.73
C LEU A 246 -13.77 8.97 -15.92
N PRO A 247 -14.52 10.08 -15.97
CA PRO A 247 -14.34 11.10 -17.00
C PRO A 247 -12.97 11.78 -16.85
N VAL A 248 -12.23 11.89 -17.94
CA VAL A 248 -10.93 12.57 -17.97
C VAL A 248 -11.15 14.07 -18.01
N LYS A 249 -10.84 14.77 -16.91
CA LYS A 249 -10.86 16.23 -16.85
C LYS A 249 -9.59 16.86 -17.45
N THR A 250 -8.45 16.25 -17.18
CA THR A 250 -7.13 16.67 -17.69
C THR A 250 -6.43 15.43 -18.22
N ALA A 251 -5.91 15.50 -19.45
CA ALA A 251 -5.11 14.41 -20.01
C ALA A 251 -3.82 14.21 -19.22
N TRP A 252 -3.33 12.98 -19.15
CA TRP A 252 -2.04 12.65 -18.52
C TRP A 252 -0.93 13.54 -19.08
N HIS A 253 -0.13 14.13 -18.20
CA HIS A 253 0.93 15.06 -18.56
C HIS A 253 2.06 15.00 -17.54
N PRO A 254 3.30 15.33 -17.91
CA PRO A 254 4.39 15.33 -16.95
C PRO A 254 4.13 16.37 -15.85
N TRP A 255 4.51 16.04 -14.62
CA TRP A 255 4.64 17.02 -13.56
C TRP A 255 6.11 17.39 -13.37
N MET A 256 6.38 18.65 -13.06
CA MET A 256 7.73 19.21 -13.08
C MET A 256 8.21 19.54 -11.67
N VAL A 257 9.48 19.24 -11.38
CA VAL A 257 10.19 19.65 -10.17
C VAL A 257 11.48 20.32 -10.59
N ASN A 258 11.68 21.58 -10.20
CA ASN A 258 12.91 22.32 -10.50
C ASN A 258 13.34 22.31 -11.98
N GLY A 259 12.39 22.20 -12.91
CA GLY A 259 12.65 22.15 -14.36
C GLY A 259 12.88 20.75 -14.93
N GLU A 260 12.84 19.71 -14.10
CA GLU A 260 12.95 18.30 -14.52
C GLU A 260 11.59 17.60 -14.39
N VAL A 261 11.37 16.57 -15.21
CA VAL A 261 10.16 15.74 -15.12
C VAL A 261 10.25 14.89 -13.85
N GLY A 262 9.33 15.11 -12.91
CA GLY A 262 9.22 14.30 -11.69
C GLY A 262 8.42 13.01 -11.88
N GLY A 263 7.67 12.92 -12.99
CA GLY A 263 6.81 11.79 -13.33
C GLY A 263 5.66 12.25 -14.24
N TYR A 264 4.61 11.42 -14.34
CA TYR A 264 3.42 11.65 -15.18
C TYR A 264 2.13 11.43 -14.40
#